data_AF-A0A348XLL2-F1
#
_entry.id   AF-A0A348XLL2-F1
#
_cell.length_a   1.000
_cell.length_b   1.000
_cell.length_c   1.000
_cell.angle_alpha   90.00
_cell.angle_beta   90.00
_cell.angle_gamma   90.00
#
_symmetry.space_group_name_H-M   'P 1'
#
loop_
_entity.id
_entity.type
_entity.pdbx_description
1 polymer ?
#
loop_
_entity_poly.entity_id
_entity_poly.type
_entity_poly.pdbx_seq_one_letter_code
_entity_poly.pdbx_strand_id
1 'polypeptide(L)'
;MNDSIKIRLAIIATGGRAGLVRWLIQNRKDIAITAVYDPDKERAAQALKDWEVTDAVIFDSYEAAIQRDDVDWVMIFSPNAFHKEHVLCAFAAGKHVFCEKPLATEIDDCQEIFEAHQASGLTFATGFVLRYAPLYRKVKAGRPWVIVVTSDHGEMLGDHGFFRKCQPYEGSAHIPMMISASSELGFVVGGQADQVVCLEDLMPTLLEVAGAAIPAYLDGVSLVPILRGEAQATREWLHMEHAPTYSQAQAYHALTDGRFKYIWRTLDGSEQLFDLDRDPGEELDLAQNSSFDAMLETWRERLIQRLAGRPEGFVQSGTLVPDRPYQHLNNCTVQSNQETNPRRQE
;
A
#
# COMPACT_ATOMS: atom_id res chain seq x y z
N MET A 1 14.70 29.24 -38.84
CA MET A 1 14.74 27.89 -38.21
C MET A 1 14.68 28.11 -36.70
N ASN A 2 13.83 27.38 -35.99
CA ASN A 2 13.50 27.64 -34.58
C ASN A 2 14.67 27.27 -33.66
N ASP A 3 15.33 28.27 -33.06
CA ASP A 3 16.36 28.11 -32.01
C ASP A 3 15.81 27.56 -30.66
N SER A 4 14.59 26.97 -30.66
CA SER A 4 13.92 26.50 -29.45
C SER A 4 14.04 24.99 -29.20
N ILE A 5 14.35 24.18 -30.23
CA ILE A 5 14.42 22.72 -30.11
C ILE A 5 15.79 22.33 -29.55
N LYS A 6 15.80 21.64 -28.40
CA LYS A 6 17.03 21.25 -27.70
C LYS A 6 17.25 19.74 -27.67
N ILE A 7 16.21 18.94 -27.90
CA ILE A 7 16.27 17.47 -27.81
C ILE A 7 15.53 16.85 -28.99
N ARG A 8 16.21 16.01 -29.77
CA ARG A 8 15.64 15.29 -30.90
C ARG A 8 15.52 13.80 -30.59
N LEU A 9 14.35 13.23 -30.84
CA LEU A 9 13.97 11.89 -30.39
C LEU A 9 13.80 10.91 -31.55
N ALA A 10 14.32 9.70 -31.37
CA ALA A 10 13.84 8.51 -32.04
C ALA A 10 12.84 7.76 -31.15
N ILE A 11 11.70 7.37 -31.71
CA ILE A 11 10.70 6.54 -31.03
C ILE A 11 10.72 5.13 -31.61
N ILE A 12 10.97 4.13 -30.76
CA ILE A 12 11.02 2.72 -31.13
C ILE A 12 9.79 2.01 -30.58
N ALA A 13 8.94 1.56 -31.50
CA ALA A 13 7.56 1.09 -31.35
C ALA A 13 6.57 2.17 -30.88
N THR A 14 5.38 2.16 -31.47
CA THR A 14 4.32 3.15 -31.24
C THR A 14 3.04 2.55 -30.66
N GLY A 15 3.16 1.41 -29.97
CA GLY A 15 2.07 0.77 -29.22
C GLY A 15 1.54 1.61 -28.05
N GLY A 16 0.58 1.09 -27.29
CA GLY A 16 -0.17 1.87 -26.28
C GLY A 16 0.69 2.62 -25.24
N ARG A 17 1.87 2.10 -24.89
CA ARG A 17 2.80 2.78 -23.97
C ARG A 17 3.43 4.04 -24.55
N ALA A 18 3.62 4.10 -25.87
CA ALA A 18 4.09 5.29 -26.56
C ALA A 18 3.08 6.45 -26.52
N GLY A 19 1.85 6.23 -26.03
CA GLY A 19 0.88 7.30 -25.78
C GLY A 19 1.41 8.43 -24.87
N LEU A 20 2.42 8.15 -24.03
CA LEU A 20 3.13 9.18 -23.24
C LEU A 20 3.79 10.25 -24.12
N VAL A 21 4.23 9.88 -25.32
CA VAL A 21 4.89 10.79 -26.28
C VAL A 21 3.98 11.96 -26.63
N ARG A 22 2.67 11.73 -26.78
CA ARG A 22 1.67 12.78 -26.99
C ARG A 22 1.69 13.82 -25.87
N TRP A 23 1.72 13.37 -24.61
CA TRP A 23 1.78 14.26 -23.47
C TRP A 23 3.09 15.06 -23.46
N LEU A 24 4.22 14.40 -23.79
CA LEU A 24 5.54 15.03 -23.82
C LEU A 24 5.59 16.21 -24.79
N ILE A 25 5.24 15.99 -26.06
CA ILE A 25 5.29 17.03 -27.11
C ILE A 25 4.27 18.17 -26.89
N GLN A 26 3.13 17.88 -26.27
CA GLN A 26 2.13 18.90 -25.94
C GLN A 26 2.63 19.84 -24.84
N ASN A 27 3.43 19.34 -23.89
CA ASN A 27 3.90 20.08 -22.73
C ASN A 27 5.34 20.62 -22.87
N ARG A 28 6.08 20.23 -23.91
CA ARG A 28 7.48 20.62 -24.14
C ARG A 28 7.71 21.07 -25.56
N LYS A 29 8.09 22.35 -25.73
CA LYS A 29 8.39 22.97 -27.04
C LYS A 29 9.86 22.84 -27.45
N ASP A 30 10.69 22.29 -26.56
CA ASP A 30 12.12 22.05 -26.76
C ASP A 30 12.43 20.62 -27.22
N ILE A 31 11.40 19.84 -27.56
CA ILE A 31 11.52 18.45 -27.99
C ILE A 31 10.95 18.30 -29.42
N ALA A 32 11.65 17.56 -30.26
CA ALA A 32 11.18 17.17 -31.59
C ALA A 32 11.34 15.66 -31.79
N ILE A 33 10.39 15.04 -32.48
CA ILE A 33 10.51 13.64 -32.92
C ILE A 33 11.00 13.67 -34.37
N THR A 34 12.17 13.10 -34.62
CA THR A 34 12.82 13.12 -35.95
C THR A 34 12.79 11.74 -36.61
N ALA A 35 12.72 10.68 -35.81
CA ALA A 35 12.66 9.31 -36.30
C ALA A 35 11.61 8.49 -35.55
N VAL A 36 10.92 7.62 -36.28
CA VAL A 36 10.01 6.62 -35.71
C VAL A 36 10.26 5.29 -36.40
N TYR A 37 10.27 4.22 -35.61
CA TYR A 37 10.21 2.86 -36.11
C TYR A 37 9.09 2.11 -35.41
N ASP A 38 8.26 1.40 -36.17
CA ASP A 38 7.40 0.33 -35.70
C ASP A 38 7.38 -0.75 -36.79
N PRO A 39 7.43 -2.05 -36.46
CA PRO A 39 7.29 -3.10 -37.46
C PRO A 39 5.97 -3.00 -38.24
N ASP A 40 4.94 -2.39 -37.65
CA ASP A 40 3.70 -2.00 -38.32
C ASP A 40 3.73 -0.51 -38.71
N LYS A 41 4.06 -0.24 -39.98
CA LYS A 41 4.17 1.14 -40.50
C LYS A 41 2.87 1.93 -40.42
N GLU A 42 1.71 1.27 -40.52
CA GLU A 42 0.43 1.95 -40.39
C GLU A 42 0.24 2.46 -38.96
N ARG A 43 0.70 1.69 -37.96
CA ARG A 43 0.71 2.12 -36.57
C ARG A 43 1.65 3.30 -36.33
N ALA A 44 2.84 3.30 -36.92
CA ALA A 44 3.74 4.45 -36.85
C ALA A 44 3.10 5.72 -37.46
N ALA A 45 2.48 5.59 -38.63
CA ALA A 45 1.79 6.70 -39.30
C ALA A 45 0.59 7.21 -38.49
N GLN A 46 -0.21 6.31 -37.92
CA GLN A 46 -1.35 6.67 -37.08
C GLN A 46 -0.89 7.38 -35.80
N ALA A 47 0.18 6.89 -35.16
CA ALA A 47 0.73 7.54 -33.98
C ALA A 47 1.23 8.96 -34.28
N LEU A 48 1.97 9.16 -35.37
CA LEU A 48 2.42 10.49 -35.80
C LEU A 48 1.25 11.45 -36.06
N LYS A 49 0.16 10.94 -36.65
CA LYS A 49 -1.07 11.71 -36.84
C LYS A 49 -1.72 12.09 -35.49
N ASP A 50 -1.85 11.14 -34.57
CA ASP A 50 -2.43 11.38 -33.24
C ASP A 50 -1.59 12.31 -32.35
N TRP A 51 -0.28 12.35 -32.62
CA TRP A 51 0.69 13.20 -31.97
C TRP A 51 0.84 14.56 -32.67
N GLU A 52 0.21 14.77 -33.82
CA GLU A 52 0.33 15.99 -34.63
C GLU A 52 1.78 16.30 -35.03
N VAL A 53 2.56 15.26 -35.34
CA VAL A 53 3.98 15.35 -35.72
C VAL A 53 4.11 15.12 -37.21
N THR A 54 4.57 16.15 -37.94
CA THR A 54 4.69 16.13 -39.40
C THR A 54 6.09 15.88 -39.93
N ASP A 55 7.11 16.17 -39.11
CA ASP A 55 8.50 16.25 -39.58
C ASP A 55 9.31 14.97 -39.30
N ALA A 56 8.69 13.99 -38.64
CA ALA A 56 9.32 12.71 -38.33
C ALA A 56 9.33 11.78 -39.54
N VAL A 57 10.42 11.03 -39.71
CA VAL A 57 10.54 10.01 -40.75
C VAL A 57 10.28 8.63 -40.15
N ILE A 58 9.43 7.83 -40.80
CA ILE A 58 9.19 6.42 -40.46
C ILE A 58 10.26 5.56 -41.15
N PHE A 59 10.94 4.72 -40.38
CA PHE A 59 12.02 3.86 -40.85
C PHE A 59 11.59 2.39 -40.97
N ASP A 60 12.33 1.66 -41.80
CA ASP A 60 12.15 0.22 -42.02
C ASP A 60 12.81 -0.65 -40.95
N SER A 61 13.73 -0.09 -40.18
CA SER A 61 14.44 -0.77 -39.09
C SER A 61 14.70 0.19 -37.93
N TYR A 62 14.82 -0.34 -36.71
CA TYR A 62 15.13 0.49 -35.54
C TYR A 62 16.57 1.02 -35.61
N GLU A 63 17.51 0.26 -36.17
CA GLU A 63 18.91 0.70 -36.31
C GLU A 63 19.00 1.95 -37.17
N ALA A 64 18.29 1.97 -38.30
CA ALA A 64 18.26 3.13 -39.18
C ALA A 64 17.62 4.36 -38.51
N ALA A 65 16.60 4.17 -37.68
CA ALA A 65 16.00 5.24 -36.89
C ALA A 65 16.97 5.76 -35.81
N ILE A 66 17.69 4.87 -35.14
CA ILE A 66 18.62 5.18 -34.04
C ILE A 66 19.89 5.87 -34.54
N GLN A 67 20.44 5.44 -35.68
CA GLN A 67 21.73 5.90 -36.20
C GLN A 67 21.70 7.30 -36.82
N ARG A 68 20.53 7.95 -36.94
CA ARG A 68 20.46 9.28 -37.52
C ARG A 68 21.29 10.31 -36.75
N ASP A 69 21.93 11.21 -37.50
CA ASP A 69 22.71 12.32 -36.93
C ASP A 69 21.85 13.37 -36.21
N ASP A 70 20.55 13.42 -36.55
CA ASP A 70 19.56 14.31 -35.92
C ASP A 70 18.72 13.62 -34.83
N VAL A 71 19.27 12.61 -34.18
CA VAL A 71 18.71 11.97 -32.99
C VAL A 71 19.69 12.14 -31.83
N ASP A 72 19.20 12.62 -30.69
CA ASP A 72 19.97 12.78 -29.44
C ASP A 72 19.58 11.72 -28.41
N TRP A 73 18.29 11.34 -28.40
CA TRP A 73 17.71 10.37 -27.46
C TRP A 73 16.87 9.32 -28.19
N VAL A 74 16.91 8.09 -27.70
CA VAL A 74 16.05 6.99 -28.16
C VAL A 74 15.07 6.62 -27.05
N MET A 75 13.77 6.70 -27.34
CA MET A 75 12.71 6.23 -26.45
C MET A 75 12.18 4.88 -26.94
N ILE A 76 12.31 3.86 -26.09
CA ILE A 76 12.03 2.47 -26.42
C ILE A 76 10.74 2.03 -25.72
N PHE A 77 9.74 1.69 -26.53
CA PHE A 77 8.41 1.22 -26.11
C PHE A 77 8.05 -0.14 -26.74
N SER A 78 9.05 -0.84 -27.29
CA SER A 78 8.88 -2.15 -27.93
C SER A 78 8.46 -3.23 -26.92
N PRO A 79 8.04 -4.42 -27.35
CA PRO A 79 7.87 -5.55 -26.43
C PRO A 79 9.16 -5.83 -25.65
N ASN A 80 9.02 -6.24 -24.37
CA ASN A 80 10.12 -6.38 -23.41
C ASN A 80 11.29 -7.23 -23.92
N ALA A 81 11.00 -8.25 -24.74
CA ALA A 81 12.00 -9.15 -25.32
C ALA A 81 13.01 -8.44 -26.25
N PHE A 82 12.67 -7.26 -26.78
CA PHE A 82 13.53 -6.50 -27.70
C PHE A 82 14.24 -5.31 -27.04
N HIS A 83 13.96 -5.05 -25.75
CA HIS A 83 14.55 -3.89 -25.07
C HIS A 83 16.08 -3.93 -25.06
N LYS A 84 16.69 -5.08 -24.73
CA LYS A 84 18.15 -5.20 -24.69
C LYS A 84 18.78 -4.78 -26.01
N GLU A 85 18.34 -5.38 -27.10
CA GLU A 85 18.85 -5.09 -28.44
C GLU A 85 18.73 -3.61 -28.81
N HIS A 86 17.57 -3.01 -28.60
CA HIS A 86 17.36 -1.59 -28.89
C HIS A 86 18.21 -0.66 -28.00
N VAL A 87 18.35 -0.98 -26.71
CA VAL A 87 19.15 -0.21 -25.75
C VAL A 87 20.63 -0.27 -26.13
N LEU A 88 21.16 -1.47 -26.40
CA LEU A 88 22.56 -1.66 -26.81
C LEU A 88 22.85 -0.96 -28.14
N CYS A 89 21.92 -1.04 -29.10
CA CYS A 89 22.02 -0.33 -30.38
C CYS A 89 22.11 1.19 -30.16
N ALA A 90 21.27 1.75 -29.28
CA ALA A 90 21.26 3.18 -28.98
C ALA A 90 22.56 3.64 -28.30
N PHE A 91 23.08 2.90 -27.32
CA PHE A 91 24.35 3.24 -26.70
C PHE A 91 25.53 3.12 -27.66
N ALA A 92 25.56 2.09 -28.52
CA ALA A 92 26.57 1.95 -29.56
C ALA A 92 26.55 3.13 -30.57
N ALA A 93 25.37 3.69 -30.83
CA ALA A 93 25.19 4.87 -31.67
C ALA A 93 25.44 6.22 -30.92
N GLY A 94 25.88 6.18 -29.66
CA GLY A 94 26.18 7.37 -28.87
C GLY A 94 24.94 8.15 -28.42
N LYS A 95 23.77 7.50 -28.33
CA LYS A 95 22.49 8.15 -28.03
C LYS A 95 22.06 7.92 -26.58
N HIS A 96 21.47 8.93 -25.95
CA HIS A 96 20.83 8.76 -24.65
C HIS A 96 19.59 7.87 -24.75
N VAL A 97 19.23 7.19 -23.67
CA VAL A 97 18.17 6.17 -23.72
C VAL A 97 17.11 6.38 -22.65
N PHE A 98 15.84 6.31 -23.07
CA PHE A 98 14.72 6.00 -22.21
C PHE A 98 14.12 4.65 -22.61
N CYS A 99 13.94 3.74 -21.67
CA CYS A 99 13.36 2.41 -21.93
C CYS A 99 12.19 2.14 -20.98
N GLU A 100 11.04 1.73 -21.53
CA GLU A 100 9.87 1.38 -20.70
C GLU A 100 10.15 0.17 -19.78
N LYS A 101 9.38 0.06 -18.70
CA LYS A 101 9.47 -1.08 -17.78
C LYS A 101 8.50 -2.21 -18.20
N PRO A 102 8.82 -3.49 -17.92
CA PRO A 102 10.07 -4.00 -17.32
C PRO A 102 11.25 -3.88 -18.27
N LEU A 103 12.46 -3.78 -17.71
CA LEU A 103 13.66 -3.48 -18.49
C LEU A 103 14.02 -4.59 -19.48
N ALA A 104 13.96 -5.85 -19.04
CA ALA A 104 14.14 -7.03 -19.88
C ALA A 104 13.29 -8.19 -19.32
N THR A 105 13.27 -9.32 -20.02
CA THR A 105 12.59 -10.55 -19.56
C THR A 105 13.44 -11.39 -18.61
N GLU A 106 14.76 -11.20 -18.63
CA GLU A 106 15.73 -11.95 -17.82
C GLU A 106 16.67 -11.00 -17.04
N ILE A 107 17.24 -11.50 -15.93
CA ILE A 107 18.17 -10.73 -15.09
C ILE A 107 19.51 -10.50 -15.80
N ASP A 108 20.03 -11.51 -16.51
CA ASP A 108 21.30 -11.41 -17.24
C ASP A 108 21.25 -10.31 -18.31
N ASP A 109 20.11 -10.18 -19.00
CA ASP A 109 19.88 -9.09 -19.94
C ASP A 109 19.90 -7.71 -19.27
N CYS A 110 19.35 -7.61 -18.05
CA CYS A 110 19.40 -6.37 -17.28
C CYS A 110 20.84 -6.01 -16.89
N GLN A 111 21.66 -7.02 -16.57
CA GLN A 111 23.08 -6.84 -16.24
C GLN A 111 23.88 -6.37 -17.45
N GLU A 112 23.68 -6.96 -18.63
CA GLU A 112 24.31 -6.51 -19.88
C GLU A 112 23.95 -5.06 -20.22
N ILE A 113 22.67 -4.69 -20.08
CA ILE A 113 22.21 -3.31 -20.28
C ILE A 113 22.91 -2.35 -19.31
N PHE A 114 23.05 -2.75 -18.03
CA PHE A 114 23.72 -1.95 -17.02
C PHE A 114 25.19 -1.73 -17.36
N GLU A 115 25.91 -2.77 -17.78
CA GLU A 115 27.31 -2.67 -18.18
C GLU A 115 27.50 -1.76 -19.40
N ALA A 116 26.63 -1.89 -20.40
CA ALA A 116 26.65 -1.02 -21.58
C ALA A 116 26.37 0.45 -21.22
N HIS A 117 25.42 0.71 -20.33
CA HIS A 117 25.17 2.06 -19.81
C HIS A 117 26.42 2.62 -19.13
N GLN A 118 27.04 1.87 -18.21
CA GLN A 118 28.24 2.30 -17.50
C GLN A 118 29.41 2.58 -18.44
N ALA A 119 29.61 1.74 -19.47
CA ALA A 119 30.65 1.93 -20.48
C ALA A 119 30.39 3.14 -21.40
N SER A 120 29.12 3.45 -21.68
CA SER A 120 28.73 4.53 -22.59
C SER A 120 28.95 5.94 -22.00
N GLY A 121 28.81 6.09 -20.67
CA GLY A 121 28.78 7.40 -20.01
C GLY A 121 27.55 8.27 -20.38
N LEU A 122 26.56 7.69 -21.06
CA LEU A 122 25.36 8.38 -21.52
C LEU A 122 24.25 8.33 -20.46
N THR A 123 23.37 9.32 -20.47
CA THR A 123 22.16 9.31 -19.63
C THR A 123 21.23 8.15 -20.01
N PHE A 124 20.82 7.38 -19.00
CA PHE A 124 19.85 6.30 -19.13
C PHE A 124 18.71 6.44 -18.10
N ALA A 125 17.46 6.23 -18.55
CA ALA A 125 16.29 6.18 -17.69
C ALA A 125 15.38 5.00 -18.02
N THR A 126 14.91 4.30 -16.99
CA THR A 126 13.85 3.29 -17.11
C THR A 126 12.50 3.87 -16.70
N GLY A 127 11.41 3.41 -17.31
CA GLY A 127 10.00 3.86 -17.14
C GLY A 127 9.37 3.69 -15.75
N PHE A 128 10.11 3.90 -14.67
CA PHE A 128 9.58 3.93 -13.29
C PHE A 128 8.88 5.25 -12.99
N VAL A 129 7.69 5.46 -13.56
CA VAL A 129 6.92 6.72 -13.50
C VAL A 129 6.67 7.23 -12.08
N LEU A 130 6.45 6.33 -11.11
CA LEU A 130 6.17 6.73 -9.73
C LEU A 130 7.37 7.41 -9.07
N ARG A 131 8.62 7.06 -9.41
CA ARG A 131 9.82 7.69 -8.81
C ARG A 131 9.90 9.20 -9.02
N TYR A 132 9.18 9.71 -10.02
CA TYR A 132 9.12 11.12 -10.38
C TYR A 132 7.76 11.78 -10.09
N ALA A 133 6.79 11.03 -9.54
CA ALA A 133 5.51 11.61 -9.19
C ALA A 133 5.70 12.72 -8.12
N PRO A 134 4.87 13.78 -8.12
CA PRO A 134 5.05 14.94 -7.24
C PRO A 134 5.19 14.59 -5.76
N LEU A 135 4.52 13.53 -5.30
CA LEU A 135 4.64 13.01 -3.93
C LEU A 135 6.10 12.63 -3.59
N TYR A 136 6.71 11.74 -4.37
CA TYR A 136 8.09 11.29 -4.12
C TYR A 136 9.13 12.41 -4.36
N ARG A 137 8.84 13.36 -5.25
CA ARG A 137 9.68 14.55 -5.41
C ARG A 137 9.66 15.46 -4.18
N LYS A 138 8.50 15.63 -3.53
CA LYS A 138 8.37 16.38 -2.27
C LYS A 138 9.12 15.70 -1.13
N VAL A 139 9.02 14.37 -1.04
CA VAL A 139 9.81 13.54 -0.12
C VAL A 139 11.31 13.77 -0.35
N LYS A 140 11.78 13.73 -1.60
CA LYS A 140 13.20 14.01 -1.94
C LYS A 140 13.64 15.46 -1.70
N ALA A 141 12.70 16.41 -1.68
CA ALA A 141 12.98 17.84 -1.48
C ALA A 141 13.14 18.21 0.00
N GLY A 142 13.25 17.23 0.91
CA GLY A 142 13.51 17.48 2.34
C GLY A 142 12.28 17.90 3.13
N ARG A 143 11.06 17.70 2.61
CA ARG A 143 9.85 17.85 3.43
C ARG A 143 9.72 16.63 4.36
N PRO A 144 9.44 16.81 5.66
CA PRO A 144 9.17 15.68 6.53
C PRO A 144 8.05 14.80 6.01
N TRP A 145 8.22 13.50 6.16
CA TRP A 145 7.31 12.50 5.62
C TRP A 145 7.20 11.30 6.54
N VAL A 146 6.04 10.67 6.49
CA VAL A 146 5.79 9.34 7.03
C VAL A 146 5.12 8.52 5.93
N ILE A 147 5.57 7.29 5.75
CA ILE A 147 5.00 6.29 4.87
C ILE A 147 4.55 5.14 5.76
N VAL A 148 3.26 4.81 5.70
CA VAL A 148 2.68 3.65 6.37
C VAL A 148 2.23 2.66 5.29
N VAL A 149 2.67 1.42 5.43
CA VAL A 149 2.19 0.30 4.61
C VAL A 149 1.45 -0.66 5.54
N THR A 150 0.17 -0.89 5.26
CA THR A 150 -0.70 -1.73 6.10
C THR A 150 -1.81 -2.38 5.26
N SER A 151 -2.56 -3.31 5.87
CA SER A 151 -3.82 -3.85 5.34
C SER A 151 -5.00 -3.43 6.22
N ASP A 152 -6.23 -3.47 5.71
CA ASP A 152 -7.45 -3.30 6.51
C ASP A 152 -7.80 -4.59 7.29
N HIS A 153 -7.52 -5.74 6.68
CA HIS A 153 -7.65 -7.07 7.28
C HIS A 153 -6.73 -8.08 6.57
N GLY A 154 -6.65 -9.30 7.10
CA GLY A 154 -5.97 -10.45 6.48
C GLY A 154 -6.86 -11.26 5.53
N GLU A 155 -6.51 -12.50 5.26
CA GLU A 155 -7.28 -13.44 4.43
C GLU A 155 -7.00 -14.87 4.90
N MET A 156 -8.05 -15.64 5.14
CA MET A 156 -7.95 -16.99 5.69
C MET A 156 -7.35 -17.99 4.70
N LEU A 157 -7.50 -17.81 3.38
CA LEU A 157 -6.90 -18.69 2.35
C LEU A 157 -7.06 -20.22 2.54
N GLY A 158 -8.06 -20.67 3.30
CA GLY A 158 -8.28 -22.08 3.63
C GLY A 158 -7.96 -22.46 5.09
N ASP A 159 -7.31 -21.59 5.86
CA ASP A 159 -6.98 -21.79 7.27
C ASP A 159 -8.28 -22.02 8.08
N HIS A 160 -8.23 -23.04 8.94
CA HIS A 160 -9.39 -23.55 9.68
C HIS A 160 -10.62 -23.91 8.80
N GLY A 161 -10.41 -24.16 7.50
CA GLY A 161 -11.47 -24.39 6.53
C GLY A 161 -12.26 -23.13 6.14
N PHE A 162 -11.80 -21.94 6.52
CA PHE A 162 -12.43 -20.68 6.14
C PHE A 162 -11.77 -20.05 4.91
N PHE A 163 -12.59 -19.34 4.15
CA PHE A 163 -12.15 -18.43 3.10
C PHE A 163 -12.62 -17.02 3.46
N ARG A 164 -11.96 -16.02 2.89
CA ARG A 164 -12.19 -14.59 3.12
C ARG A 164 -11.66 -14.13 4.48
N LYS A 165 -12.35 -13.19 5.09
CA LYS A 165 -12.03 -12.54 6.36
C LYS A 165 -13.25 -12.64 7.28
N CYS A 166 -13.31 -11.79 8.32
CA CYS A 166 -14.37 -11.79 9.34
C CYS A 166 -14.27 -12.96 10.32
N GLN A 167 -13.04 -13.44 10.54
CA GLN A 167 -12.74 -14.41 11.58
C GLN A 167 -11.81 -13.78 12.63
N PRO A 168 -11.80 -14.29 13.87
CA PRO A 168 -10.93 -13.77 14.94
C PRO A 168 -9.48 -14.27 14.84
N TYR A 169 -9.22 -15.24 13.96
CA TYR A 169 -7.93 -15.89 13.79
C TYR A 169 -6.90 -14.98 13.10
N GLU A 170 -5.61 -15.23 13.36
CA GLU A 170 -4.45 -14.49 12.85
C GLU A 170 -4.50 -14.33 11.33
N GLY A 171 -4.90 -15.36 10.59
CA GLY A 171 -5.05 -15.29 9.14
C GLY A 171 -5.97 -14.14 8.68
N SER A 172 -7.02 -13.81 9.44
CA SER A 172 -7.92 -12.70 9.15
C SER A 172 -7.57 -11.40 9.88
N ALA A 173 -6.93 -11.46 11.05
CA ALA A 173 -6.78 -10.32 11.96
C ALA A 173 -5.35 -9.74 12.01
N HIS A 174 -4.33 -10.57 11.83
CA HIS A 174 -2.94 -10.15 11.88
C HIS A 174 -2.49 -9.61 10.52
N ILE A 175 -2.28 -8.30 10.49
CA ILE A 175 -1.96 -7.54 9.29
C ILE A 175 -0.51 -7.04 9.34
N PRO A 176 0.14 -6.84 8.18
CA PRO A 176 1.42 -6.13 8.16
C PRO A 176 1.21 -4.68 8.57
N MET A 177 2.12 -4.12 9.36
CA MET A 177 2.23 -2.68 9.60
C MET A 177 3.70 -2.26 9.55
N MET A 178 4.08 -1.54 8.51
CA MET A 178 5.43 -0.98 8.34
C MET A 178 5.35 0.54 8.31
N ILE A 179 6.14 1.19 9.16
CA ILE A 179 6.20 2.65 9.25
C ILE A 179 7.64 3.09 8.94
N SER A 180 7.78 3.97 7.96
CA SER A 180 9.05 4.62 7.62
C SER A 180 8.87 6.13 7.65
N ALA A 181 9.88 6.86 8.09
CA ALA A 181 9.80 8.29 8.27
C ALA A 181 11.11 8.99 7.91
N SER A 182 11.01 10.30 7.69
CA SER A 182 12.17 11.17 7.57
C SER A 182 12.97 11.25 8.87
N SER A 183 14.29 11.39 8.76
CA SER A 183 15.23 11.30 9.90
C SER A 183 14.93 12.30 11.02
N GLU A 184 14.43 13.48 10.69
CA GLU A 184 14.08 14.53 11.66
C GLU A 184 12.94 14.14 12.61
N LEU A 185 12.15 13.10 12.30
CA LEU A 185 11.10 12.61 13.20
C LEU A 185 11.65 11.72 14.33
N GLY A 186 12.93 11.33 14.24
CA GLY A 186 13.63 10.59 15.30
C GLY A 186 13.18 9.14 15.46
N PHE A 187 12.54 8.56 14.45
CA PHE A 187 12.11 7.16 14.51
C PHE A 187 13.29 6.19 14.37
N VAL A 188 13.23 5.09 15.10
CA VAL A 188 14.22 4.01 15.04
C VAL A 188 14.17 3.35 13.67
N VAL A 189 15.29 3.34 12.96
CA VAL A 189 15.41 2.72 11.63
C VAL A 189 15.67 1.22 11.78
N GLY A 190 14.87 0.40 11.10
CA GLY A 190 15.02 -1.06 11.14
C GLY A 190 14.62 -1.70 12.47
N GLY A 191 13.88 -0.97 13.32
CA GLY A 191 13.32 -1.52 14.55
C GLY A 191 12.16 -2.49 14.27
N GLN A 192 11.96 -3.43 15.18
CA GLN A 192 10.81 -4.31 15.26
C GLN A 192 10.14 -4.11 16.62
N ALA A 193 8.81 -4.10 16.65
CA ALA A 193 8.02 -4.02 17.88
C ALA A 193 7.03 -5.18 17.88
N ASP A 194 7.15 -6.07 18.87
CA ASP A 194 6.29 -7.26 18.99
C ASP A 194 5.03 -6.99 19.83
N GLN A 195 4.86 -5.76 20.33
CA GLN A 195 3.68 -5.39 21.11
C GLN A 195 2.43 -5.26 20.23
N VAL A 196 1.25 -5.54 20.81
CA VAL A 196 -0.03 -5.49 20.10
C VAL A 196 -0.47 -4.08 19.67
N VAL A 197 -0.45 -3.82 18.36
CA VAL A 197 -0.94 -2.59 17.72
C VAL A 197 -2.22 -2.84 16.91
N CYS A 198 -3.03 -1.82 16.70
CA CYS A 198 -4.19 -1.90 15.81
C CYS A 198 -4.26 -0.71 14.85
N LEU A 199 -5.15 -0.79 13.85
CA LEU A 199 -5.32 0.27 12.85
C LEU A 199 -5.80 1.60 13.44
N GLU A 200 -6.53 1.55 14.56
CA GLU A 200 -7.04 2.73 15.27
C GLU A 200 -5.89 3.63 15.78
N ASP A 201 -4.69 3.07 15.95
CA ASP A 201 -3.50 3.78 16.41
C ASP A 201 -2.90 4.72 15.37
N LEU A 202 -3.20 4.50 14.08
CA LEU A 202 -2.66 5.33 13.01
C LEU A 202 -3.14 6.77 13.13
N MET A 203 -4.40 7.00 13.50
CA MET A 203 -4.95 8.34 13.65
C MET A 203 -4.23 9.17 14.74
N PRO A 204 -4.17 8.75 16.01
CA PRO A 204 -3.44 9.49 17.06
C PRO A 204 -1.94 9.59 16.75
N THR A 205 -1.32 8.56 16.19
CA THR A 205 0.10 8.60 15.79
C THR A 205 0.37 9.70 14.76
N LEU A 206 -0.43 9.78 13.70
CA LEU A 206 -0.27 10.78 12.65
C LEU A 206 -0.61 12.19 13.13
N LEU A 207 -1.58 12.34 14.04
CA LEU A 207 -1.88 13.62 14.68
C LEU A 207 -0.70 14.11 15.53
N GLU A 208 -0.09 13.23 16.33
CA GLU A 208 1.08 13.59 17.14
C GLU A 208 2.27 13.99 16.26
N VAL A 209 2.56 13.21 15.21
CA VAL A 209 3.61 13.54 14.23
C VAL A 209 3.36 14.90 13.56
N ALA A 210 2.10 15.21 13.25
CA ALA A 210 1.72 16.49 12.67
C ALA A 210 1.71 17.66 13.67
N GLY A 211 1.93 17.41 14.96
CA GLY A 211 1.82 18.40 16.03
C GLY A 211 0.37 18.87 16.28
N ALA A 212 -0.61 18.07 15.88
CA ALA A 212 -2.03 18.33 16.08
C ALA A 212 -2.51 17.77 17.42
N ALA A 213 -3.58 18.35 17.96
CA ALA A 213 -4.21 17.83 19.17
C ALA A 213 -4.84 16.46 18.91
N ILE A 214 -4.60 15.50 19.81
CA ILE A 214 -5.23 14.18 19.78
C ILE A 214 -6.56 14.27 20.54
N PRO A 215 -7.72 14.02 19.89
CA PRO A 215 -9.01 14.04 20.57
C PRO A 215 -9.11 12.92 21.61
N ALA A 216 -9.61 13.25 22.81
CA ALA A 216 -9.72 12.29 23.92
C ALA A 216 -10.73 11.16 23.70
N TYR A 217 -11.58 11.26 22.67
CA TYR A 217 -12.58 10.24 22.33
C TYR A 217 -12.07 9.18 21.35
N LEU A 218 -10.82 9.27 20.89
CA LEU A 218 -10.25 8.21 20.06
C LEU A 218 -9.94 6.98 20.91
N ASP A 219 -10.29 5.80 20.40
CA ASP A 219 -10.00 4.51 21.05
C ASP A 219 -8.53 4.09 20.89
N GLY A 220 -7.89 4.46 19.77
CA GLY A 220 -6.48 4.20 19.51
C GLY A 220 -5.53 5.04 20.35
N VAL A 221 -4.27 4.62 20.44
CA VAL A 221 -3.19 5.35 21.12
C VAL A 221 -2.03 5.63 20.17
N SER A 222 -1.29 6.70 20.44
CA SER A 222 -0.14 7.06 19.60
C SER A 222 1.00 6.06 19.77
N LEU A 223 1.58 5.65 18.64
CA LEU A 223 2.75 4.76 18.57
C LEU A 223 4.06 5.54 18.55
N VAL A 224 4.05 6.88 18.61
CA VAL A 224 5.27 7.70 18.60
C VAL A 224 6.30 7.27 19.67
N PRO A 225 5.90 6.98 20.94
CA PRO A 225 6.85 6.49 21.93
C PRO A 225 7.54 5.18 21.53
N ILE A 226 6.81 4.25 20.90
CA ILE A 226 7.38 3.00 20.38
C ILE A 226 8.30 3.29 19.20
N LEU A 227 7.84 4.12 18.25
CA LEU A 227 8.59 4.46 17.04
C LEU A 227 9.91 5.18 17.36
N ARG A 228 10.00 5.90 18.48
CA ARG A 228 11.23 6.53 18.98
C ARG A 228 12.06 5.65 19.93
N GLY A 229 11.60 4.45 20.25
CA GLY A 229 12.25 3.56 21.21
C GLY A 229 12.16 4.03 22.67
N GLU A 230 11.22 4.91 22.98
CA GLU A 230 10.97 5.48 24.30
C GLU A 230 10.06 4.58 25.16
N ALA A 231 9.30 3.68 24.53
CA ALA A 231 8.43 2.70 25.19
C ALA A 231 8.47 1.34 24.46
N GLN A 232 8.30 0.26 25.23
CA GLN A 232 8.18 -1.11 24.68
C GLN A 232 6.73 -1.47 24.33
N ALA A 233 5.75 -0.89 25.02
CA ALA A 233 4.32 -1.11 24.78
C ALA A 233 3.51 0.13 25.15
N THR A 234 2.37 0.32 24.49
CA THR A 234 1.40 1.40 24.76
C THR A 234 0.09 0.88 25.37
N ARG A 235 -0.10 -0.44 25.40
CA ARG A 235 -1.27 -1.12 25.97
C ARG A 235 -0.92 -2.54 26.42
N GLU A 236 -1.81 -3.14 27.22
CA GLU A 236 -1.66 -4.53 27.68
C GLU A 236 -2.31 -5.55 26.72
N TRP A 237 -3.45 -5.20 26.12
CA TRP A 237 -4.21 -6.09 25.22
C TRP A 237 -5.04 -5.28 24.23
N LEU A 238 -5.43 -5.92 23.13
CA LEU A 238 -6.35 -5.41 22.11
C LEU A 238 -7.70 -6.08 22.21
N HIS A 239 -8.75 -5.34 21.87
CA HIS A 239 -10.10 -5.86 21.64
C HIS A 239 -10.41 -5.83 20.15
N MET A 240 -10.96 -6.93 19.65
CA MET A 240 -11.42 -7.09 18.28
C MET A 240 -12.89 -7.49 18.31
N GLU A 241 -13.67 -7.02 17.34
CA GLU A 241 -15.07 -7.40 17.22
C GLU A 241 -15.51 -7.53 15.76
N HIS A 242 -16.47 -8.42 15.54
CA HIS A 242 -17.17 -8.51 14.28
C HIS A 242 -18.65 -8.73 14.55
N ALA A 243 -19.49 -7.88 13.97
CA ALA A 243 -20.94 -7.99 14.04
C ALA A 243 -21.47 -9.09 13.09
N PRO A 244 -22.73 -9.55 13.22
CA PRO A 244 -23.31 -10.58 12.35
C PRO A 244 -23.68 -10.04 10.95
N THR A 245 -22.74 -9.36 10.28
CA THR A 245 -22.93 -8.66 9.00
C THR A 245 -23.25 -9.62 7.87
N TYR A 246 -22.53 -10.75 7.81
CA TYR A 246 -22.68 -11.75 6.75
C TYR A 246 -23.31 -13.05 7.24
N SER A 247 -23.14 -13.36 8.53
CA SER A 247 -23.72 -14.52 9.20
C SER A 247 -23.70 -14.32 10.70
N GLN A 248 -24.70 -14.84 11.41
CA GLN A 248 -24.73 -14.87 12.87
C GLN A 248 -23.54 -15.63 13.46
N ALA A 249 -23.10 -16.71 12.79
CA ALA A 249 -21.99 -17.55 13.26
C ALA A 249 -20.62 -16.85 13.20
N GLN A 250 -20.50 -15.76 12.43
CA GLN A 250 -19.25 -14.99 12.34
C GLN A 250 -19.16 -13.87 13.38
N ALA A 251 -20.17 -13.68 14.21
CA ALA A 251 -20.14 -12.65 15.23
C ALA A 251 -19.26 -13.09 16.42
N TYR A 252 -18.36 -12.22 16.85
CA TYR A 252 -17.43 -12.50 17.94
C TYR A 252 -16.97 -11.22 18.62
N HIS A 253 -16.48 -11.39 19.86
CA HIS A 253 -15.50 -10.49 20.46
C HIS A 253 -14.26 -11.31 20.82
N ALA A 254 -13.08 -10.70 20.66
CA ALA A 254 -11.82 -11.33 20.98
C ALA A 254 -10.88 -10.36 21.69
N LEU A 255 -10.03 -10.89 22.56
CA LEU A 255 -8.97 -10.17 23.24
C LEU A 255 -7.61 -10.84 22.94
N THR A 256 -6.55 -10.04 22.78
CA THR A 256 -5.19 -10.57 22.65
C THR A 256 -4.15 -9.65 23.27
N ASP A 257 -3.16 -10.20 23.98
CA ASP A 257 -1.95 -9.48 24.42
C ASP A 257 -0.74 -9.71 23.50
N GLY A 258 -0.95 -10.44 22.39
CA GLY A 258 0.09 -10.80 21.42
C GLY A 258 0.61 -12.21 21.64
N ARG A 259 0.43 -12.77 22.84
CA ARG A 259 0.72 -14.16 23.13
C ARG A 259 -0.54 -14.98 23.29
N PHE A 260 -1.43 -14.58 24.20
CA PHE A 260 -2.70 -15.30 24.39
C PHE A 260 -3.82 -14.60 23.65
N LYS A 261 -4.63 -15.39 22.94
CA LYS A 261 -5.85 -14.90 22.30
C LYS A 261 -7.06 -15.62 22.87
N TYR A 262 -8.00 -14.84 23.41
CA TYR A 262 -9.29 -15.30 23.89
C TYR A 262 -10.38 -14.86 22.91
N ILE A 263 -11.26 -15.80 22.55
CA ILE A 263 -12.37 -15.57 21.61
C ILE A 263 -13.66 -15.98 22.28
N TRP A 264 -14.68 -15.13 22.16
CA TRP A 264 -16.04 -15.41 22.58
C TRP A 264 -17.01 -15.23 21.40
N ARG A 265 -17.72 -16.30 21.04
CA ARG A 265 -18.74 -16.26 19.98
C ARG A 265 -20.04 -15.73 20.55
N THR A 266 -20.51 -14.61 20.01
CA THR A 266 -21.70 -13.94 20.57
C THR A 266 -22.98 -14.71 20.30
N LEU A 267 -23.00 -15.64 19.35
CA LEU A 267 -24.19 -16.42 18.99
C LEU A 267 -24.53 -17.47 20.05
N ASP A 268 -23.58 -18.33 20.41
CA ASP A 268 -23.80 -19.48 21.29
C ASP A 268 -23.04 -19.41 22.61
N GLY A 269 -22.17 -18.41 22.75
CA GLY A 269 -21.36 -18.19 23.94
C GLY A 269 -20.14 -19.09 24.02
N SER A 270 -19.80 -19.81 22.94
CA SER A 270 -18.60 -20.63 22.91
C SER A 270 -17.34 -19.79 23.08
N GLU A 271 -16.38 -20.36 23.80
CA GLU A 271 -15.12 -19.73 24.16
C GLU A 271 -13.96 -20.54 23.58
N GLN A 272 -12.92 -19.85 23.13
CA GLN A 272 -11.66 -20.44 22.70
C GLN A 272 -10.50 -19.68 23.32
N LEU A 273 -9.41 -20.37 23.62
CA LEU A 273 -8.18 -19.76 24.14
C LEU A 273 -6.95 -20.37 23.44
N PHE A 274 -6.09 -19.53 22.90
CA PHE A 274 -4.88 -19.95 22.17
C PHE A 274 -3.63 -19.31 22.77
N ASP A 275 -2.50 -20.05 22.80
CA ASP A 275 -1.14 -19.54 23.10
C ASP A 275 -0.37 -19.41 21.78
N LEU A 276 -0.42 -18.23 21.17
CA LEU A 276 0.12 -17.93 19.83
C LEU A 276 1.63 -18.15 19.71
N ASP A 277 2.37 -18.09 20.82
CA ASP A 277 3.81 -18.41 20.83
C ASP A 277 4.06 -19.91 20.58
N ARG A 278 3.15 -20.76 21.06
CA ARG A 278 3.27 -22.23 20.96
C ARG A 278 2.44 -22.80 19.82
N ASP A 279 1.36 -22.13 19.49
CA ASP A 279 0.37 -22.51 18.50
C ASP A 279 0.00 -21.28 17.63
N PRO A 280 0.92 -20.84 16.75
CA PRO A 280 0.67 -19.70 15.87
C PRO A 280 -0.42 -19.99 14.82
N GLY A 281 -0.79 -21.26 14.63
CA GLY A 281 -1.87 -21.68 13.75
C GLY A 281 -3.24 -21.75 14.43
N GLU A 282 -3.33 -21.48 15.74
CA GLU A 282 -4.59 -21.48 16.50
C GLU A 282 -5.39 -22.79 16.35
N GLU A 283 -4.70 -23.93 16.34
CA GLU A 283 -5.31 -25.26 16.14
C GLU A 283 -5.60 -25.98 17.46
N LEU A 284 -4.97 -25.57 18.57
CA LEU A 284 -5.10 -26.17 19.89
C LEU A 284 -5.88 -25.25 20.84
N ASP A 285 -7.20 -25.47 20.90
CA ASP A 285 -8.05 -24.75 21.84
C ASP A 285 -7.80 -25.19 23.29
N LEU A 286 -7.25 -24.28 24.08
CA LEU A 286 -6.93 -24.46 25.50
C LEU A 286 -8.15 -24.25 26.41
N ALA A 287 -9.27 -23.71 25.92
CA ALA A 287 -10.45 -23.46 26.75
C ALA A 287 -11.07 -24.76 27.31
N GLN A 288 -10.82 -25.90 26.68
CA GLN A 288 -11.28 -27.23 27.15
C GLN A 288 -10.30 -27.90 28.11
N ASN A 289 -9.15 -27.27 28.40
CA ASN A 289 -8.13 -27.81 29.28
C ASN A 289 -8.19 -27.16 30.66
N SER A 290 -8.57 -27.96 31.67
CA SER A 290 -8.75 -27.48 33.05
C SER A 290 -7.50 -26.87 33.69
N SER A 291 -6.31 -27.12 33.14
CA SER A 291 -5.08 -26.46 33.59
C SER A 291 -5.06 -24.95 33.28
N PHE A 292 -5.92 -24.49 32.37
CA PHE A 292 -6.01 -23.10 31.92
C PHE A 292 -7.27 -22.38 32.42
N ASP A 293 -8.11 -23.01 33.25
CA ASP A 293 -9.38 -22.43 33.74
C ASP A 293 -9.20 -21.03 34.36
N ALA A 294 -8.18 -20.84 35.20
CA ALA A 294 -7.90 -19.56 35.83
C ALA A 294 -7.51 -18.46 34.82
N MET A 295 -6.81 -18.84 33.74
CA MET A 295 -6.43 -17.92 32.68
C MET A 295 -7.63 -17.57 31.80
N LEU A 296 -8.44 -18.58 31.47
CA LEU A 296 -9.69 -18.38 30.74
C LEU A 296 -10.62 -17.42 31.50
N GLU A 297 -10.77 -17.61 32.82
CA GLU A 297 -11.54 -16.69 33.67
C GLU A 297 -10.98 -15.26 33.64
N THR A 298 -9.66 -15.11 33.73
CA THR A 298 -9.01 -13.79 33.66
C THR A 298 -9.35 -13.05 32.35
N TRP A 299 -9.32 -13.76 31.22
CA TRP A 299 -9.68 -13.19 29.92
C TRP A 299 -11.18 -12.89 29.80
N ARG A 300 -12.03 -13.76 30.33
CA ARG A 300 -13.48 -13.56 30.39
C ARG A 300 -13.83 -12.32 31.20
N GLU A 301 -13.24 -12.14 32.38
CA GLU A 301 -13.44 -10.97 33.23
C GLU A 301 -13.03 -9.67 32.52
N ARG A 302 -11.91 -9.67 31.79
CA ARG A 302 -11.49 -8.53 30.95
C ARG A 302 -12.53 -8.21 29.88
N LEU A 303 -13.07 -9.23 29.21
CA LEU A 303 -14.09 -9.02 28.18
C LEU A 303 -15.39 -8.49 28.79
N ILE A 304 -15.81 -9.02 29.94
CA ILE A 304 -16.97 -8.52 30.70
C ILE A 304 -16.79 -7.04 31.01
N GLN A 305 -15.62 -6.63 31.50
CA GLN A 305 -15.33 -5.22 31.77
C GLN A 305 -15.38 -4.37 30.49
N ARG A 306 -14.81 -4.85 29.38
CA ARG A 306 -14.80 -4.13 28.09
C ARG A 306 -16.21 -3.96 27.51
N LEU A 307 -17.08 -4.95 27.68
CA LEU A 307 -18.44 -4.94 27.13
C LEU A 307 -19.50 -4.38 28.10
N ALA A 308 -19.12 -4.08 29.35
CA ALA A 308 -20.05 -3.54 30.34
C ALA A 308 -20.69 -2.23 29.88
N GLY A 309 -22.02 -2.14 30.01
CA GLY A 309 -22.78 -0.94 29.64
C GLY A 309 -23.05 -0.76 28.15
N ARG A 310 -22.57 -1.67 27.29
CA ARG A 310 -22.86 -1.63 25.85
C ARG A 310 -24.35 -1.90 25.56
N PRO A 311 -24.97 -1.19 24.61
CA PRO A 311 -26.41 -1.25 24.34
C PRO A 311 -26.91 -2.63 23.85
N GLU A 312 -26.02 -3.44 23.28
CA GLU A 312 -26.31 -4.83 22.87
C GLU A 312 -26.69 -5.70 24.09
N GLY A 313 -26.19 -5.36 25.28
CA GLY A 313 -26.50 -6.07 26.53
C GLY A 313 -25.81 -7.43 26.63
N PHE A 314 -24.58 -7.53 26.12
CA PHE A 314 -23.72 -8.72 26.24
C PHE A 314 -23.31 -9.04 27.68
N VAL A 315 -23.47 -8.10 28.61
CA VAL A 315 -23.17 -8.30 30.02
C VAL A 315 -24.44 -8.09 30.85
N GLN A 316 -24.84 -9.12 31.61
CA GLN A 316 -25.96 -9.04 32.57
C GLN A 316 -25.54 -9.66 33.89
N SER A 317 -25.75 -8.96 35.00
CA SER A 317 -25.38 -9.44 36.34
C SER A 317 -23.92 -9.92 36.45
N GLY A 318 -23.01 -9.30 35.70
CA GLY A 318 -21.58 -9.63 35.70
C GLY A 318 -21.20 -10.86 34.86
N THR A 319 -22.08 -11.39 34.02
CA THR A 319 -21.78 -12.54 33.14
C THR A 319 -22.00 -12.19 31.68
N LEU A 320 -21.23 -12.84 30.79
CA LEU A 320 -21.46 -12.76 29.35
C LEU A 320 -22.77 -13.49 28.99
N VAL A 321 -23.58 -12.86 28.13
CA VAL A 321 -24.86 -13.41 27.66
C VAL A 321 -24.82 -13.47 26.13
N PRO A 322 -24.89 -14.68 25.52
CA PRO A 322 -24.92 -14.83 24.08
C PRO A 322 -26.31 -14.51 23.49
N ASP A 323 -26.43 -14.63 22.17
CA ASP A 323 -27.63 -14.44 21.37
C ASP A 323 -28.33 -13.09 21.63
N ARG A 324 -27.52 -12.03 21.74
CA ARG A 324 -28.02 -10.67 21.92
C ARG A 324 -28.20 -9.95 20.59
N PRO A 325 -29.29 -9.20 20.41
CA PRO A 325 -29.52 -8.47 19.18
C PRO A 325 -28.58 -7.28 19.05
N TYR A 326 -27.96 -7.14 17.88
CA TYR A 326 -27.29 -5.90 17.49
C TYR A 326 -28.36 -4.89 17.08
N GLN A 327 -28.52 -3.84 17.88
CA GLN A 327 -29.47 -2.77 17.53
C GLN A 327 -28.93 -1.96 16.35
N HIS A 328 -29.78 -1.70 15.37
CA HIS A 328 -29.41 -0.81 14.27
C HIS A 328 -29.16 0.61 14.80
N LEU A 329 -28.00 1.17 14.48
CA LEU A 329 -27.65 2.57 14.83
C LEU A 329 -28.71 3.58 14.35
N ASN A 330 -29.42 3.26 13.26
CA ASN A 330 -30.48 4.12 12.69
C ASN A 330 -31.82 4.05 13.43
N ASN A 331 -32.03 3.08 14.33
CA ASN A 331 -33.25 2.96 15.14
C ASN A 331 -33.17 3.75 16.46
N CYS A 332 -32.01 4.33 16.77
CA CYS A 332 -31.94 5.38 17.77
C CYS A 332 -32.74 6.58 17.25
N THR A 333 -33.90 6.83 17.85
CA THR A 333 -34.59 8.10 17.67
C THR A 333 -33.58 9.19 17.99
N VAL A 334 -33.18 9.97 16.98
CA VAL A 334 -32.44 11.20 17.22
C VAL A 334 -33.39 12.05 18.07
N GLN A 335 -33.25 12.00 19.38
CA GLN A 335 -33.79 13.04 20.23
C GLN A 335 -33.10 14.30 19.74
N SER A 336 -33.88 15.15 19.09
CA SER A 336 -33.44 16.44 18.59
C SER A 336 -33.07 17.31 19.78
N ASN A 337 -31.88 17.12 20.33
CA ASN A 337 -31.22 18.18 21.06
C ASN A 337 -30.80 19.20 20.01
N GLN A 338 -31.66 20.19 19.82
CA GLN A 338 -31.32 21.45 19.17
C GLN A 338 -30.28 22.16 20.04
N GLU A 339 -29.03 21.71 19.99
CA GLU A 339 -27.89 22.57 20.28
C GLU A 339 -27.28 22.98 18.95
N THR A 340 -27.47 24.26 18.64
CA THR A 340 -27.02 24.91 17.42
C THR A 340 -25.51 24.81 17.28
N ASN A 341 -25.04 23.98 16.34
CA ASN A 341 -23.65 23.97 15.89
C ASN A 341 -23.39 25.23 15.04
N PRO A 342 -22.56 26.19 15.47
CA PRO A 342 -22.35 27.46 14.77
C PRO A 342 -21.49 27.34 13.50
N ARG A 343 -20.97 26.16 13.14
CA ARG A 343 -20.03 25.99 12.00
C ARG A 343 -20.69 25.71 10.64
N ARG A 344 -21.95 26.07 10.43
CA ARG A 344 -22.63 25.96 9.12
C ARG A 344 -23.09 27.30 8.55
N GLN A 345 -22.43 28.39 8.90
CA GLN A 345 -22.49 29.64 8.16
C GLN A 345 -21.09 30.23 8.10
N GLU A 346 -20.35 29.86 7.04
CA GLU A 346 -19.33 30.68 6.37
C GLU A 346 -18.91 30.02 5.05
#